data_AF-A0A8J8NDJ7-F1
#
_entry.id   AF-A0A8J8NDJ7-F1
#
_cell.length_a   1.000
_cell.length_b   1.000
_cell.length_c   1.000
_cell.angle_alpha   90.00
_cell.angle_beta   90.00
_cell.angle_gamma   90.00
#
_symmetry.space_group_name_H-M   'P 1'
#
loop_
_entity.id
_entity.type
_entity.pdbx_description
1 polymer ?
#
loop_
_entity_poly.entity_id
_entity_poly.type
_entity_poly.pdbx_seq_one_letter_code
_entity_poly.pdbx_strand_id
1 'polypeptide(L)'
;MDTDTNQIQAKVEETQAPNIPLFQDKEVISKYVDFSSKYGIGYKLSNGSYGVLFNDSTKIILDANLFNFDYIQRAPTQQLLIDASKKVPITSDGEEVHSHTFFSYPTSLGKKVILLQHFKSFLDGNSKFKPITFPFTTQNAPQRTTPSPLPHLKKWKSSSKALLFRLTNKLIHTVFLDDRSELIIDSGAQGIVTYVNKGGEARSMPLHSDIEGKDASMFKRLQIAKEMLMQQSSGQGKAEQRNKANAKTVNNQ
;
A
#
# COMPACT_ATOMS: atom_id res chain seq x y z
N MET A 1 28.58 12.19 15.85
CA MET A 1 28.49 11.53 14.54
C MET A 1 27.34 12.19 13.82
N ASP A 2 27.67 13.25 13.09
CA ASP A 2 26.74 14.02 12.28
C ASP A 2 26.23 13.14 11.14
N THR A 3 24.93 12.83 11.18
CA THR A 3 24.25 12.32 9.99
C THR A 3 23.72 13.52 9.23
N ASP A 4 24.47 13.91 8.20
CA ASP A 4 24.01 14.70 7.07
C ASP A 4 22.67 14.15 6.59
N THR A 5 21.61 14.76 7.12
CA THR A 5 20.25 14.49 6.70
C THR A 5 20.07 15.37 5.47
N ASN A 6 20.59 14.90 4.33
CA ASN A 6 20.14 15.38 3.03
C ASN A 6 18.62 15.39 3.10
N GLN A 7 18.03 16.58 3.17
CA GLN A 7 16.61 16.77 3.35
C GLN A 7 15.94 16.14 2.14
N ILE A 8 15.47 14.91 2.29
CA ILE A 8 14.56 14.34 1.32
C ILE A 8 13.32 15.23 1.39
N GLN A 9 13.11 16.06 0.37
CA GLN A 9 11.92 16.90 0.19
C GLN A 9 10.68 16.02 -0.08
N ALA A 10 10.48 14.94 0.66
CA ALA A 10 9.21 14.24 0.59
C ALA A 10 8.18 15.07 1.34
N LYS A 11 7.08 15.37 0.67
CA LYS A 11 5.93 16.03 1.26
C LYS A 11 4.89 14.98 1.60
N VAL A 12 4.22 15.12 2.75
CA VAL A 12 3.01 14.35 3.03
C VAL A 12 1.91 14.88 2.13
N GLU A 13 1.32 13.98 1.35
CA GLU A 13 0.19 14.28 0.49
C GLU A 13 -1.08 13.71 1.10
N GLU A 14 -2.15 14.49 1.06
CA GLU A 14 -3.48 14.08 1.51
C GLU A 14 -4.36 13.78 0.30
N THR A 15 -5.35 12.91 0.49
CA THR A 15 -6.32 12.53 -0.54
C THR A 15 -7.72 12.98 -0.14
N GLN A 16 -8.59 13.09 -1.13
CA GLN A 16 -9.98 13.50 -1.00
C GLN A 16 -10.92 12.30 -0.80
N ALA A 17 -10.48 11.08 -1.16
CA ALA A 17 -11.25 9.85 -1.02
C ALA A 17 -11.92 9.64 0.36
N PRO A 18 -11.27 9.91 1.51
CA PRO A 18 -11.91 9.75 2.83
C PRO A 18 -13.14 10.64 3.05
N ASN A 19 -13.27 11.76 2.34
CA ASN A 19 -14.37 12.71 2.47
C ASN A 19 -15.57 12.35 1.59
N ILE A 20 -15.47 11.28 0.79
CA ILE A 20 -16.53 10.87 -0.13
C ILE A 20 -17.44 9.86 0.59
N PRO A 21 -18.76 10.12 0.70
CA PRO A 21 -19.69 9.25 1.43
C PRO A 21 -19.66 7.78 0.99
N LEU A 22 -19.44 7.53 -0.31
CA LEU A 22 -19.33 6.17 -0.87
C LEU A 22 -18.19 5.33 -0.26
N PHE A 23 -17.20 5.98 0.34
CA PHE A 23 -16.01 5.32 0.90
C PHE A 23 -15.96 5.36 2.43
N GLN A 24 -17.02 5.80 3.10
CA GLN A 24 -17.06 5.89 4.56
C GLN A 24 -16.86 4.52 5.24
N ASP A 25 -17.40 3.46 4.65
CA ASP A 25 -17.28 2.08 5.14
C ASP A 25 -16.12 1.30 4.48
N LYS A 26 -15.16 2.01 3.87
CA LYS A 26 -14.01 1.38 3.20
C LYS A 26 -12.69 1.96 3.68
N GLU A 27 -11.67 1.12 3.74
CA GLU A 27 -10.31 1.57 3.97
C GLU A 27 -9.72 2.13 2.67
N VAL A 28 -9.74 3.46 2.53
CA VAL A 28 -9.09 4.19 1.44
C VAL A 28 -7.78 4.82 1.93
N ILE A 29 -6.85 5.11 1.03
CA ILE A 29 -5.65 5.89 1.38
C ILE A 29 -6.10 7.31 1.70
N SER A 30 -5.75 7.80 2.89
CA SER A 30 -6.02 9.17 3.34
C SER A 30 -4.79 10.07 3.23
N LYS A 31 -3.60 9.51 3.47
CA LYS A 31 -2.31 10.21 3.31
C LYS A 31 -1.25 9.27 2.77
N TYR A 32 -0.26 9.81 2.07
CA TYR A 32 0.92 9.06 1.65
C TYR A 32 2.18 9.92 1.61
N VAL A 33 3.33 9.26 1.64
CA VAL A 33 4.66 9.87 1.50
C VAL A 33 5.57 8.91 0.73
N ASP A 34 6.27 9.44 -0.26
CA ASP A 34 7.21 8.68 -1.10
C ASP A 34 8.64 8.83 -0.59
N PHE A 35 9.18 7.75 0.01
CA PHE A 35 10.60 7.58 0.31
C PHE A 35 11.20 6.39 -0.46
N SER A 36 10.67 6.09 -1.65
CA SER A 36 11.06 4.93 -2.46
C SER A 36 12.49 4.97 -2.98
N SER A 37 13.15 6.14 -2.99
CA SER A 37 14.58 6.23 -3.30
C SER A 37 15.46 5.44 -2.32
N LYS A 38 14.98 5.21 -1.09
CA LYS A 38 15.76 4.54 -0.04
C LYS A 38 15.02 3.43 0.71
N TYR A 39 13.73 3.60 0.98
CA TYR A 39 13.00 2.72 1.90
C TYR A 39 11.76 2.10 1.26
N GLY A 40 10.88 2.92 0.70
CA GLY A 40 9.57 2.51 0.21
C GLY A 40 8.54 3.61 0.33
N ILE A 41 7.27 3.25 0.19
CA ILE A 41 6.14 4.17 0.29
C ILE A 41 5.38 3.96 1.61
N GLY A 42 5.17 5.05 2.34
CA GLY A 42 4.37 5.08 3.56
C GLY A 42 2.99 5.64 3.29
N TYR A 43 1.97 5.11 3.94
CA TYR A 43 0.59 5.55 3.78
C TYR A 43 -0.21 5.42 5.08
N LYS A 44 -1.27 6.21 5.16
CA LYS A 44 -2.31 6.14 6.20
C LYS A 44 -3.63 5.78 5.54
N LEU A 45 -4.40 4.89 6.15
CA LEU A 45 -5.75 4.54 5.71
C LEU A 45 -6.80 5.39 6.44
N SER A 46 -8.01 5.47 5.91
CA SER A 46 -9.14 6.20 6.50
C SER A 46 -9.52 5.72 7.90
N ASN A 47 -9.32 4.43 8.20
CA ASN A 47 -9.57 3.84 9.52
C ASN A 47 -8.48 4.14 10.57
N GLY A 48 -7.44 4.90 10.23
CA GLY A 48 -6.35 5.24 11.14
C GLY A 48 -5.18 4.25 11.16
N SER A 49 -5.24 3.16 10.38
CA SER A 49 -4.10 2.25 10.18
C SER A 49 -2.98 2.91 9.37
N TYR A 50 -1.74 2.51 9.64
CA TYR A 50 -0.54 3.00 8.93
C TYR A 50 0.18 1.86 8.26
N GLY A 51 0.60 2.03 7.01
CA GLY A 51 1.32 1.00 6.30
C GLY A 51 2.57 1.49 5.61
N VAL A 52 3.47 0.55 5.34
CA VAL A 52 4.68 0.75 4.55
C VAL A 52 4.80 -0.40 3.57
N LEU A 53 4.96 -0.07 2.29
CA LEU A 53 5.38 -1.02 1.25
C LEU A 53 6.86 -0.74 0.93
N PHE A 54 7.73 -1.65 1.37
CA PHE A 54 9.18 -1.52 1.23
C PHE A 54 9.65 -1.86 -0.18
N ASN A 55 10.83 -1.36 -0.55
CA ASN A 55 11.45 -1.62 -1.85
C ASN A 55 11.75 -3.10 -2.12
N ASP A 56 11.92 -3.91 -1.08
CA ASP A 56 12.07 -5.36 -1.17
C ASP A 56 10.74 -6.11 -1.35
N SER A 57 9.65 -5.40 -1.64
CA SER A 57 8.28 -5.90 -1.82
C SER A 57 7.59 -6.45 -0.56
N THR A 58 8.26 -6.41 0.59
CA THR A 58 7.63 -6.74 1.88
C THR A 58 6.80 -5.56 2.37
N LYS A 59 5.86 -5.83 3.29
CA LYS A 59 4.91 -4.83 3.77
C LYS A 59 4.78 -4.93 5.28
N ILE A 60 4.53 -3.79 5.92
CA ILE A 60 4.00 -3.75 7.28
C ILE A 60 2.72 -2.92 7.25
N ILE A 61 1.68 -3.40 7.94
CA ILE A 61 0.44 -2.66 8.19
C ILE A 61 0.15 -2.68 9.69
N LEU A 62 0.11 -1.49 10.28
CA LEU A 62 -0.17 -1.21 11.68
C LEU A 62 -1.68 -1.00 11.86
N ASP A 63 -2.28 -1.78 12.75
CA ASP A 63 -3.69 -1.68 13.15
C ASP A 63 -4.00 -0.31 13.77
N ALA A 64 -5.26 0.09 13.74
CA ALA A 64 -5.72 1.38 14.28
C ALA A 64 -5.49 1.51 15.80
N ASN A 65 -5.29 0.40 16.55
CA ASN A 65 -4.85 0.45 17.95
C ASN A 65 -3.38 0.88 18.15
N LEU A 66 -2.64 1.11 17.07
CA LEU A 66 -1.24 1.53 17.06
C LEU A 66 -0.26 0.56 17.76
N PHE A 67 -0.67 -0.68 18.00
CA PHE A 67 0.12 -1.68 18.73
C PHE A 67 0.32 -2.98 17.96
N ASN A 68 -0.74 -3.49 17.34
CA ASN A 68 -0.71 -4.73 16.60
C ASN A 68 -0.38 -4.46 15.13
N PHE A 69 0.48 -5.27 14.50
CA PHE A 69 0.80 -5.09 13.09
C PHE A 69 0.96 -6.43 12.36
N ASP A 70 0.70 -6.43 11.07
CA ASP A 70 1.01 -7.56 10.20
C ASP A 70 2.25 -7.26 9.37
N TYR A 71 3.15 -8.24 9.29
CA TYR A 71 4.25 -8.26 8.34
C TYR A 71 3.90 -9.22 7.20
N ILE A 72 3.95 -8.74 5.97
CA ILE A 72 3.58 -9.50 4.78
C ILE A 72 4.79 -9.64 3.88
N GLN A 73 5.07 -10.87 3.46
CA GLN A 73 6.17 -11.19 2.56
C GLN A 73 5.76 -12.32 1.61
N ARG A 74 6.45 -12.43 0.47
CA ARG A 74 6.21 -13.52 -0.48
C ARG A 74 6.54 -14.86 0.17
N ALA A 75 5.64 -15.85 0.05
CA ALA A 75 5.90 -17.20 0.51
C ALA A 75 7.11 -17.77 -0.23
N PRO A 76 8.10 -18.38 0.45
CA PRO A 76 9.17 -19.10 -0.23
C PRO A 76 8.57 -20.24 -1.04
N THR A 77 8.94 -20.39 -2.31
CA THR A 77 8.38 -21.39 -3.23
C THR A 77 8.46 -22.83 -2.69
N GLN A 78 9.42 -23.12 -1.80
CA GLN A 78 9.58 -24.43 -1.14
C GLN A 78 8.72 -24.60 0.13
N GLN A 79 8.30 -23.52 0.79
CA GLN A 79 7.60 -23.58 2.10
C GLN A 79 6.14 -24.09 1.97
N LEU A 80 5.57 -24.11 0.76
CA LEU A 80 4.25 -24.69 0.50
C LEU A 80 4.20 -26.22 0.69
N LEU A 81 5.35 -26.88 0.91
CA LEU A 81 5.45 -28.34 1.00
C LEU A 81 5.95 -28.87 2.35
N ILE A 82 6.42 -28.03 3.28
CA ILE A 82 7.28 -28.53 4.40
C ILE A 82 6.71 -28.30 5.80
N ASP A 83 5.61 -27.56 5.99
CA ASP A 83 5.11 -27.35 7.36
C ASP A 83 3.60 -27.18 7.47
N ALA A 84 2.86 -28.29 7.36
CA ALA A 84 1.42 -28.34 7.69
C ALA A 84 1.11 -28.00 9.16
N SER A 85 2.15 -27.81 9.99
CA SER A 85 2.05 -27.55 11.43
C SER A 85 1.97 -26.04 11.77
N LYS A 86 2.47 -25.14 10.91
CA LYS A 86 2.34 -23.69 11.08
C LYS A 86 1.28 -23.15 10.11
N LYS A 87 0.06 -22.94 10.62
CA LYS A 87 -1.04 -22.26 9.90
C LYS A 87 -0.74 -20.76 9.72
N VAL A 88 0.30 -20.41 8.96
CA VAL A 88 0.54 -19.03 8.53
C VAL A 88 -0.50 -18.69 7.46
N PRO A 89 -1.33 -17.66 7.64
CA PRO A 89 -2.27 -17.26 6.61
C PRO A 89 -1.54 -16.87 5.32
N ILE A 90 -1.98 -17.42 4.19
CA ILE A 90 -1.47 -17.09 2.87
C ILE A 90 -2.56 -16.30 2.13
N THR A 91 -2.21 -15.15 1.58
CA THR A 91 -3.12 -14.35 0.75
C THR A 91 -3.36 -15.05 -0.59
N SER A 92 -4.40 -14.64 -1.32
CA SER A 92 -4.65 -15.14 -2.68
C SER A 92 -3.50 -14.88 -3.68
N ASP A 93 -2.54 -14.02 -3.32
CA ASP A 93 -1.36 -13.69 -4.12
C ASP A 93 -0.11 -14.48 -3.73
N GLY A 94 -0.23 -15.46 -2.81
CA GLY A 94 0.90 -16.26 -2.34
C GLY A 94 1.84 -15.49 -1.41
N GLU A 95 1.31 -14.54 -0.64
CA GLU A 95 2.05 -13.85 0.42
C GLU A 95 1.68 -14.42 1.79
N GLU A 96 2.68 -14.70 2.61
CA GLU A 96 2.51 -15.05 4.01
C GLU A 96 2.24 -13.82 4.85
N VAL A 97 1.36 -13.97 5.84
CA VAL A 97 0.99 -12.91 6.79
C VAL A 97 1.42 -13.33 8.19
N HIS A 98 2.32 -12.56 8.79
CA HIS A 98 2.86 -12.79 10.13
C HIS A 98 2.38 -11.69 11.06
N SER A 99 1.49 -12.04 11.99
CA SER A 99 0.92 -11.09 12.95
C SER A 99 1.81 -10.94 14.18
N HIS A 100 2.10 -9.70 14.54
CA HIS A 100 3.00 -9.33 15.63
C HIS A 100 2.43 -8.18 16.48
N THR A 101 3.12 -7.86 17.57
CA THR A 101 2.88 -6.69 18.42
C THR A 101 4.20 -5.95 18.64
N PHE A 102 4.20 -4.68 19.06
CA PHE A 102 5.46 -3.98 19.39
C PHE A 102 6.22 -4.59 20.59
N PHE A 103 5.59 -5.48 21.36
CA PHE A 103 6.26 -6.21 22.44
C PHE A 103 6.81 -7.57 22.01
N SER A 104 6.36 -8.13 20.87
CA SER A 104 6.76 -9.45 20.41
C SER A 104 6.81 -9.52 18.90
N TYR A 105 8.04 -9.45 18.36
CA TYR A 105 8.36 -9.64 16.95
C TYR A 105 9.81 -10.13 16.80
N PRO A 106 10.16 -10.85 15.73
CA PRO A 106 11.52 -11.32 15.52
C PRO A 106 12.51 -10.16 15.29
N THR A 107 13.72 -10.26 15.86
CA THR A 107 14.75 -9.21 15.79
C THR A 107 15.09 -8.78 14.37
N SER A 108 14.94 -9.68 13.39
CA SER A 108 15.12 -9.38 11.95
C SER A 108 14.20 -8.25 11.44
N LEU A 109 13.05 -8.03 12.06
CA LEU A 109 12.11 -6.95 11.70
C LEU A 109 12.44 -5.60 12.35
N GLY A 110 13.39 -5.53 13.30
CA GLY A 110 13.63 -4.32 14.10
C GLY A 110 13.82 -3.03 13.27
N LYS A 111 14.62 -3.09 12.20
CA LYS A 111 14.83 -1.93 11.31
C LYS A 111 13.53 -1.49 10.60
N LYS A 112 12.70 -2.44 10.15
CA LYS A 112 11.42 -2.15 9.47
C LYS A 112 10.37 -1.61 10.43
N VAL A 113 10.34 -2.11 11.67
CA VAL A 113 9.46 -1.60 12.74
C VAL A 113 9.86 -0.17 13.15
N ILE A 114 11.15 0.15 13.20
CA ILE A 114 11.62 1.54 13.41
C ILE A 114 11.19 2.43 12.24
N LEU A 115 11.38 1.97 10.99
CA LEU A 115 10.93 2.72 9.82
C LEU A 115 9.42 2.95 9.80
N LEU A 116 8.60 1.96 10.17
CA LEU A 116 7.15 2.13 10.34
C LEU A 116 6.85 3.32 11.29
N GLN A 117 7.53 3.41 12.43
CA GLN A 117 7.34 4.53 13.37
C GLN A 117 7.78 5.87 12.77
N HIS A 118 8.87 5.89 11.98
CA HIS A 118 9.28 7.10 11.26
C HIS A 118 8.22 7.55 10.24
N PHE A 119 7.73 6.63 9.41
CA PHE A 119 6.67 6.92 8.44
C PHE A 119 5.40 7.42 9.14
N LYS A 120 4.95 6.76 10.21
CA LYS A 120 3.80 7.22 11.01
C LYS A 120 4.03 8.64 11.52
N SER A 121 5.17 8.88 12.18
CA SER A 121 5.51 10.19 12.76
C SER A 121 5.49 11.29 11.69
N PHE A 122 6.03 10.99 10.51
CA PHE A 122 6.05 11.91 9.38
C PHE A 122 4.65 12.16 8.80
N LEU A 123 3.84 11.11 8.60
CA LEU A 123 2.46 11.20 8.11
C LEU A 123 1.53 11.98 9.07
N ASP A 124 1.86 11.98 10.37
CA ASP A 124 1.21 12.81 11.38
C ASP A 124 1.69 14.29 11.38
N GLY A 125 2.57 14.66 10.45
CA GLY A 125 3.08 16.02 10.30
C GLY A 125 4.20 16.38 11.29
N ASN A 126 4.83 15.39 11.94
CA ASN A 126 5.93 15.67 12.85
C ASN A 126 7.25 15.89 12.08
N SER A 127 7.90 17.02 12.32
CA SER A 127 9.20 17.36 11.74
C SER A 127 10.37 16.57 12.35
N LYS A 128 10.17 16.01 13.55
CA LYS A 128 11.13 15.14 14.24
C LYS A 128 10.48 13.81 14.52
N PHE A 129 11.30 12.76 14.53
CA PHE A 129 10.87 11.42 14.88
C PHE A 129 10.25 11.40 16.29
N LYS A 130 9.01 10.90 16.37
CA LYS A 130 8.31 10.62 17.61
C LYS A 130 7.99 9.11 17.67
N PRO A 131 8.70 8.33 18.50
CA PRO A 131 8.40 6.91 18.66
C PRO A 131 7.00 6.73 19.26
N ILE A 132 6.40 5.56 19.00
CA ILE A 132 5.12 5.22 19.61
C ILE A 132 5.38 4.82 21.06
N THR A 133 4.61 5.38 21.98
CA THR A 133 4.65 5.07 23.40
C THR A 133 3.41 4.28 23.81
N PHE A 134 3.57 3.30 24.68
CA PHE A 134 2.50 2.41 25.11
C PHE A 134 2.18 2.64 26.59
N PRO A 135 0.99 3.14 26.95
CA PRO A 135 0.57 3.33 28.34
C PRO A 135 0.05 2.03 28.99
N PHE A 136 0.47 0.87 28.47
CA PHE A 136 0.00 -0.45 28.87
C PHE A 136 1.16 -1.46 28.84
N THR A 137 0.96 -2.60 29.50
CA THR A 137 1.90 -3.73 29.56
C THR A 137 1.40 -4.88 28.68
N THR A 138 2.14 -5.98 28.65
CA THR A 138 1.72 -7.21 27.96
C THR A 138 0.42 -7.81 28.52
N GLN A 139 0.07 -7.52 29.77
CA GLN A 139 -1.10 -8.09 30.45
C GLN A 139 -2.42 -7.39 30.08
N ASN A 140 -2.37 -6.10 29.76
CA ASN A 140 -3.54 -5.28 29.42
C ASN A 140 -3.42 -4.62 28.04
N ALA A 141 -2.63 -5.21 27.15
CA ALA A 141 -2.43 -4.71 25.79
C ALA A 141 -3.75 -4.75 24.99
N PRO A 142 -3.99 -3.75 24.11
CA PRO A 142 -5.19 -3.70 23.30
C PRO A 142 -5.22 -4.85 22.30
N GLN A 143 -6.42 -5.40 22.11
CA GLN A 143 -6.69 -6.36 21.05
C GLN A 143 -6.79 -5.66 19.69
N ARG A 144 -6.67 -6.44 18.62
CA ARG A 144 -6.83 -5.94 17.25
C ARG A 144 -8.23 -5.37 17.03
N THR A 145 -8.30 -4.27 16.29
CA THR A 145 -9.57 -3.68 15.88
C THR A 145 -10.21 -4.48 14.75
N THR A 146 -9.40 -5.06 13.87
CA THR A 146 -9.85 -5.90 12.75
C THR A 146 -9.08 -7.21 12.62
N PRO A 147 -9.71 -8.29 12.14
CA PRO A 147 -9.01 -9.56 11.90
C PRO A 147 -7.89 -9.43 10.86
N SER A 148 -6.82 -10.20 11.05
CA SER A 148 -5.75 -10.35 10.07
C SER A 148 -6.21 -11.24 8.89
N PRO A 149 -5.80 -10.95 7.65
CA PRO A 149 -4.92 -9.84 7.26
C PRO A 149 -5.65 -8.50 7.19
N LEU A 150 -4.99 -7.45 7.69
CA LEU A 150 -5.48 -6.08 7.53
C LEU A 150 -5.49 -5.65 6.05
N PRO A 151 -6.46 -4.83 5.60
CA PRO A 151 -6.40 -4.14 4.30
C PRO A 151 -5.09 -3.36 4.18
N HIS A 152 -4.38 -3.54 3.07
CA HIS A 152 -3.06 -2.94 2.87
C HIS A 152 -2.75 -2.69 1.40
N LEU A 153 -1.72 -1.89 1.16
CA LEU A 153 -1.21 -1.58 -0.18
C LEU A 153 -0.50 -2.80 -0.77
N LYS A 154 -1.10 -3.41 -1.79
CA LYS A 154 -0.55 -4.55 -2.51
C LYS A 154 0.58 -4.14 -3.44
N LYS A 155 0.35 -3.11 -4.25
CA LYS A 155 1.30 -2.56 -5.22
C LYS A 155 1.07 -1.07 -5.38
N TRP A 156 2.12 -0.36 -5.79
CA TRP A 156 2.01 1.02 -6.24
C TRP A 156 2.80 1.23 -7.52
N LYS A 157 2.53 2.33 -8.22
CA LYS A 157 3.30 2.76 -9.37
C LYS A 157 3.24 4.27 -9.51
N SER A 158 4.39 4.86 -9.80
CA SER A 158 4.52 6.27 -10.17
C SER A 158 4.75 6.41 -11.67
N SER A 159 4.32 7.55 -12.21
CA SER A 159 4.61 8.04 -13.54
C SER A 159 4.72 9.57 -13.47
N SER A 160 5.11 10.22 -14.57
CA SER A 160 5.14 11.68 -14.62
C SER A 160 3.76 12.35 -14.47
N LYS A 161 2.67 11.61 -14.71
CA LYS A 161 1.30 12.16 -14.70
C LYS A 161 0.48 11.75 -13.47
N ALA A 162 0.75 10.57 -12.91
CA ALA A 162 -0.09 10.00 -11.87
C ALA A 162 0.65 9.00 -10.98
N LEU A 163 0.14 8.88 -9.76
CA LEU A 163 0.42 7.83 -8.79
C LEU A 163 -0.75 6.87 -8.75
N LEU A 164 -0.49 5.57 -8.86
CA LEU A 164 -1.50 4.52 -8.77
C LEU A 164 -1.18 3.61 -7.60
N PHE A 165 -2.18 3.42 -6.74
CA PHE A 165 -2.19 2.55 -5.59
C PHE A 165 -3.18 1.41 -5.80
N ARG A 166 -2.74 0.17 -5.55
CA ARG A 166 -3.61 -1.01 -5.56
C ARG A 166 -3.67 -1.60 -4.17
N LEU A 167 -4.84 -1.62 -3.57
CA LEU A 167 -5.08 -2.17 -2.24
C LEU A 167 -5.57 -3.62 -2.32
N THR A 168 -5.48 -4.35 -1.21
CA THR A 168 -6.01 -5.73 -1.09
C THR A 168 -7.53 -5.78 -0.98
N ASN A 169 -8.18 -4.71 -0.53
CA ASN A 169 -9.64 -4.59 -0.47
C ASN A 169 -10.29 -4.24 -1.83
N LYS A 170 -9.64 -4.64 -2.95
CA LYS A 170 -10.13 -4.47 -4.33
C LYS A 170 -10.21 -3.02 -4.84
N LEU A 171 -9.74 -2.05 -4.05
CA LEU A 171 -9.64 -0.66 -4.49
C LEU A 171 -8.36 -0.40 -5.29
N ILE A 172 -8.52 0.34 -6.37
CA ILE A 172 -7.43 0.95 -7.14
C ILE A 172 -7.62 2.46 -7.07
N HIS A 173 -6.67 3.16 -6.47
CA HIS A 173 -6.73 4.61 -6.27
C HIS A 173 -5.63 5.27 -7.09
N THR A 174 -6.02 6.13 -8.02
CA THR A 174 -5.10 6.90 -8.87
C THR A 174 -5.22 8.37 -8.52
N VAL A 175 -4.11 8.99 -8.13
CA VAL A 175 -3.99 10.44 -7.88
C VAL A 175 -3.21 11.02 -9.04
N PHE A 176 -3.74 12.04 -9.72
CA PHE A 176 -3.01 12.64 -10.84
C PHE A 176 -2.41 13.97 -10.43
N LEU A 177 -1.17 14.16 -10.87
CA LEU A 177 -0.24 15.13 -10.30
C LEU A 177 -0.44 16.54 -10.87
N ASP A 178 -1.12 16.66 -12.01
CA ASP A 178 -1.35 17.92 -12.71
C ASP A 178 -2.41 18.80 -12.04
N ASP A 179 -3.52 18.20 -11.59
CA ASP A 179 -4.65 18.93 -11.01
C ASP A 179 -5.12 18.37 -9.66
N ARG A 180 -4.42 17.38 -9.12
CA ARG A 180 -4.73 16.67 -7.85
C ARG A 180 -6.08 15.94 -7.82
N SER A 181 -6.79 15.82 -8.95
CA SER A 181 -8.00 15.02 -8.98
C SER A 181 -7.69 13.52 -8.91
N GLU A 182 -8.68 12.73 -8.51
CA GLU A 182 -8.49 11.33 -8.13
C GLU A 182 -9.48 10.43 -8.87
N LEU A 183 -9.04 9.21 -9.18
CA LEU A 183 -9.89 8.16 -9.72
C LEU A 183 -9.79 6.94 -8.81
N ILE A 184 -10.92 6.50 -8.27
CA ILE A 184 -11.03 5.31 -7.43
C ILE A 184 -11.87 4.29 -8.17
N ILE A 185 -11.30 3.13 -8.45
CA ILE A 185 -11.99 1.98 -9.03
C ILE A 185 -12.15 0.94 -7.93
N ASP A 186 -13.40 0.60 -7.61
CA ASP A 186 -13.72 -0.57 -6.82
C ASP A 186 -14.07 -1.72 -7.75
N SER A 187 -13.19 -2.73 -7.82
CA SER A 187 -13.38 -3.92 -8.64
C SER A 187 -14.23 -5.01 -7.94
N GLY A 188 -15.06 -4.63 -6.96
CA GLY A 188 -16.09 -5.49 -6.37
C GLY A 188 -17.15 -5.95 -7.39
N ALA A 189 -18.21 -6.60 -6.90
CA ALA A 189 -19.17 -7.32 -7.75
C ALA A 189 -19.81 -6.47 -8.87
N GLN A 190 -20.05 -5.18 -8.62
CA GLN A 190 -20.68 -4.29 -9.60
C GLN A 190 -19.69 -3.44 -10.40
N GLY A 191 -18.41 -3.38 -10.00
CA GLY A 191 -17.39 -2.53 -10.60
C GLY A 191 -17.78 -1.05 -10.63
N ILE A 192 -17.36 -0.24 -9.66
CA ILE A 192 -17.69 1.20 -9.64
C ILE A 192 -16.44 2.03 -9.88
N VAL A 193 -16.55 3.04 -10.74
CA VAL A 193 -15.53 4.08 -10.95
C VAL A 193 -16.05 5.36 -10.31
N THR A 194 -15.22 5.97 -9.46
CA THR A 194 -15.49 7.26 -8.85
C THR A 194 -14.38 8.23 -9.25
N TYR A 195 -14.76 9.34 -9.86
CA TYR A 195 -13.87 10.45 -10.14
C TYR A 195 -14.14 11.57 -9.15
N VAL A 196 -13.09 12.03 -8.47
CA VAL A 196 -13.13 13.19 -7.57
C VAL A 196 -12.34 14.30 -8.24
N ASN A 197 -13.00 15.41 -8.58
CA ASN A 197 -12.34 16.52 -9.25
C ASN A 197 -11.42 17.32 -8.30
N LYS A 198 -10.75 18.35 -8.82
CA LYS A 198 -9.84 19.22 -8.05
C LYS A 198 -10.52 19.98 -6.90
N GLY A 199 -11.84 20.13 -6.95
CA GLY A 199 -12.66 20.80 -5.93
C GLY A 199 -13.24 19.84 -4.89
N GLY A 200 -12.97 18.53 -5.00
CA GLY A 200 -13.49 17.51 -4.09
C GLY A 200 -14.87 16.98 -4.43
N GLU A 201 -15.45 17.41 -5.56
CA GLU A 201 -16.74 16.89 -6.00
C GLU A 201 -16.55 15.51 -6.63
N ALA A 202 -17.29 14.52 -6.13
CA ALA A 202 -17.24 13.16 -6.60
C ALA A 202 -18.40 12.83 -7.54
N ARG A 203 -18.09 12.08 -8.60
CA ARG A 203 -19.06 11.43 -9.48
C ARG A 203 -18.73 9.96 -9.59
N SER A 204 -19.74 9.11 -9.44
CA SER A 204 -19.58 7.65 -9.48
C SER A 204 -20.45 7.04 -10.56
N MET A 205 -19.91 6.05 -11.26
CA MET A 205 -20.58 5.35 -12.35
C MET A 205 -20.17 3.87 -12.38
N PRO A 206 -21.06 2.95 -12.79
CA PRO A 206 -20.66 1.59 -13.06
C PRO A 206 -19.62 1.51 -14.18
N LEU A 207 -18.60 0.67 -14.00
CA LEU A 207 -17.48 0.51 -14.93
C LEU A 207 -17.94 0.05 -16.33
N HIS A 208 -19.06 -0.68 -16.40
CA HIS A 208 -19.65 -1.18 -17.64
C HIS A 208 -20.56 -0.14 -18.35
N SER A 209 -20.77 1.03 -17.76
CA SER A 209 -21.60 2.07 -18.36
C SER A 209 -20.84 2.87 -19.43
N ASP A 210 -21.57 3.61 -20.26
CA ASP A 210 -20.98 4.54 -21.23
C ASP A 210 -20.37 5.77 -20.52
N ILE A 211 -19.17 5.59 -19.95
CA ILE A 211 -18.42 6.66 -19.28
C ILE A 211 -17.89 7.66 -20.31
N GLU A 212 -17.53 7.21 -21.52
CA GLU A 212 -16.99 8.06 -22.58
C GLU A 212 -18.00 9.13 -23.01
N GLY A 213 -19.26 8.74 -23.25
CA GLY A 213 -20.32 9.67 -23.63
C GLY A 213 -20.81 10.56 -22.48
N LYS A 214 -20.70 10.11 -21.22
CA LYS A 214 -21.29 10.80 -20.06
C LYS A 214 -20.32 11.68 -19.27
N ASP A 215 -19.04 11.32 -19.21
CA ASP A 215 -18.02 12.09 -18.50
C ASP A 215 -16.63 11.88 -19.14
N ALA A 216 -16.32 12.73 -20.13
CA ALA A 216 -15.06 12.69 -20.86
C ALA A 216 -13.82 12.86 -19.95
N SER A 217 -13.95 13.59 -18.83
CA SER A 217 -12.85 13.79 -17.88
C SER A 217 -12.57 12.49 -17.13
N MET A 218 -13.60 11.85 -16.58
CA MET A 218 -13.51 10.54 -15.94
C MET A 218 -12.97 9.49 -16.93
N PHE A 219 -13.45 9.48 -18.16
CA PHE A 219 -12.99 8.54 -19.18
C PHE A 219 -11.49 8.69 -19.47
N LYS A 220 -11.00 9.92 -19.67
CA LYS A 220 -9.57 10.18 -19.89
C LYS A 220 -8.71 9.72 -18.70
N ARG A 221 -9.15 9.98 -17.47
CA ARG A 221 -8.50 9.51 -16.24
C ARG A 221 -8.47 7.98 -16.18
N LEU A 222 -9.58 7.33 -16.54
CA LEU A 222 -9.69 5.87 -16.58
C LEU A 222 -8.74 5.23 -17.60
N GLN A 223 -8.55 5.83 -18.79
CA GLN A 223 -7.58 5.33 -19.78
C GLN A 223 -6.15 5.35 -19.24
N ILE A 224 -5.75 6.44 -18.58
CA ILE A 224 -4.42 6.55 -17.95
C ILE A 224 -4.24 5.47 -16.87
N ALA A 225 -5.24 5.29 -15.99
CA ALA A 225 -5.20 4.27 -14.96
C ALA A 225 -5.08 2.85 -15.56
N LYS A 226 -5.84 2.56 -16.62
CA LYS A 226 -5.77 1.30 -17.38
C LYS A 226 -4.37 1.06 -17.94
N GLU A 227 -3.76 2.05 -18.58
CA GLU A 227 -2.38 1.96 -19.09
C GLU A 227 -1.37 1.64 -17.98
N MET A 228 -1.46 2.33 -16.84
CA MET A 228 -0.60 2.07 -15.70
C MET A 228 -0.74 0.64 -15.16
N LEU A 229 -1.97 0.11 -15.09
CA LEU A 229 -2.27 -1.26 -14.67
C LEU A 229 -1.71 -2.30 -15.64
N MET A 230 -1.86 -2.11 -16.96
CA MET A 230 -1.30 -3.01 -17.98
C MET A 230 0.22 -3.09 -17.91
N GLN A 231 0.87 -1.98 -17.56
CA GLN A 231 2.31 -1.99 -17.35
C GLN A 231 2.72 -2.67 -16.03
N GLN A 232 1.86 -2.67 -15.00
CA GLN A 232 2.10 -3.40 -13.74
C GLN A 232 1.95 -4.93 -13.90
N SER A 233 1.12 -5.41 -14.83
CA SER A 233 0.98 -6.85 -15.12
C SER A 233 2.09 -7.37 -16.04
N SER A 234 2.46 -6.62 -17.08
CA SER A 234 3.53 -7.01 -18.02
C SER A 234 4.95 -7.00 -17.41
N GLY A 235 5.15 -6.31 -16.29
CA GLY A 235 6.42 -6.35 -15.53
C GLY A 235 6.75 -7.72 -14.92
N GLN A 236 5.77 -8.60 -14.71
CA GLN A 236 6.02 -9.96 -14.22
C GLN A 236 6.74 -10.84 -15.26
N GLY A 237 6.46 -10.66 -16.56
CA GLY A 237 7.07 -11.46 -17.64
C GLY A 237 8.53 -11.10 -17.96
N LYS A 238 8.92 -9.84 -17.79
CA LYS A 238 10.31 -9.39 -18.07
C LYS A 238 11.31 -9.84 -17.01
N ALA A 239 10.90 -9.96 -15.74
CA ALA A 239 11.74 -10.50 -14.68
C ALA A 239 12.00 -12.01 -14.84
N GLU A 240 10.99 -12.78 -15.27
CA GLU A 240 11.13 -14.21 -15.57
C GLU A 240 11.99 -14.49 -16.82
N GLN A 241 11.91 -13.64 -17.86
CA GLN A 241 12.79 -13.77 -19.03
C GLN A 241 14.25 -13.39 -18.74
N ARG A 242 14.50 -12.39 -17.89
CA ARG A 242 15.88 -12.06 -17.44
C ARG A 242 16.49 -13.17 -16.60
N ASN A 243 15.72 -13.80 -15.71
CA ASN A 243 16.21 -14.93 -14.91
C ASN A 243 16.48 -16.18 -15.76
N LYS A 244 15.69 -16.45 -16.81
CA LYS A 244 15.97 -17.54 -17.77
C LYS A 244 17.17 -17.25 -18.68
N ALA A 245 17.42 -15.98 -19.02
CA ALA A 245 18.59 -15.59 -19.81
C ALA A 245 19.89 -15.74 -18.98
N ASN A 246 19.89 -15.30 -17.72
CA ASN A 246 21.07 -15.42 -16.85
C ASN A 246 21.38 -16.87 -16.45
N ALA A 247 20.37 -17.74 -16.29
CA ALA A 247 20.60 -19.17 -16.01
C ALA A 247 21.23 -19.94 -17.19
N LYS A 248 21.04 -19.46 -18.44
CA LYS A 248 21.67 -20.07 -19.63
C LYS A 248 23.13 -19.63 -19.81
N THR A 249 23.53 -18.47 -19.28
CA THR A 249 24.91 -17.97 -19.40
C THR A 249 25.87 -18.63 -18.39
N VAL A 250 25.36 -19.11 -17.25
CA VAL A 250 26.19 -19.74 -16.20
C VAL A 250 26.52 -21.21 -16.50
N ASN A 251 25.70 -21.92 -17.31
CA ASN A 251 25.97 -23.32 -17.67
C ASN A 251 26.91 -23.49 -18.89
N ASN A 252 27.48 -22.42 -19.41
CA ASN A 252 28.40 -22.43 -20.56
C ASN A 252 29.80 -21.87 -20.23
N GLN A 253 30.20 -21.88 -18.96
CA GLN A 253 31.57 -21.64 -18.53
C GLN A 253 32.10 -22.81 -17.71
#